data_AF-A0A258UWD5-F1
#
_entry.id   AF-A0A258UWD5-F1
#
_cell.length_a   1.000
_cell.length_b   1.000
_cell.length_c   1.000
_cell.angle_alpha   90.00
_cell.angle_beta   90.00
_cell.angle_gamma   90.00
#
_symmetry.space_group_name_H-M   'P 1'
#
loop_
_entity.id
_entity.type
_entity.pdbx_description
1 polymer ?
#
loop_
_entity_poly.entity_id
_entity_poly.type
_entity_poly.pdbx_seq_one_letter_code
_entity_poly.pdbx_strand_id
1 'polypeptide(L)'
;MTAKTSNAVTVAAKGRGKAPSTGRLSKMPSANAGGQVFSFGDPESVLDRREISQYFEIWHNGSWYEPPLPMARLAQVFNMSPYHRSAIALKVNLLVAQHVQSRWLDSDNFERWALDFLQMGNGYLEGVPNLGGRVAVMRHSPAVHTRAGVKPDSFWFINGPIGKAHEYELGSVFHLQQPDVAQEIYGLPEWLSALQAGLLSENATLFRRRYYLNGAHAGFILYVSEPLADQKFADEIALKMSQAKGLGNFKNLFLHMPKGKKDGVQVIPIADVTAKDEFSNIKNMTRDDMLAAHRTPPQLIGVIPQNSSGFGKVSETRDSYYETEIVPIARRMLRVNDWAGLPVLSFADYICTDGSVIRQEGNGFRKIPAGMVR
;
A
#
# COMPACT_ATOMS: atom_id res chain seq x y z
N MET A 1 15.23 68.54 -9.61
CA MET A 1 15.43 67.70 -10.81
C MET A 1 14.39 66.58 -10.74
N THR A 2 13.17 66.86 -11.24
CA THR A 2 12.57 66.25 -12.46
C THR A 2 12.42 64.74 -12.33
N ALA A 3 11.26 64.10 -12.08
CA ALA A 3 9.88 64.32 -12.55
C ALA A 3 9.77 64.55 -14.06
N LYS A 4 9.23 63.56 -14.79
CA LYS A 4 8.40 63.65 -16.02
C LYS A 4 8.12 62.21 -16.55
N THR A 5 6.88 61.70 -16.42
CA THR A 5 5.76 61.72 -17.41
C THR A 5 6.00 60.78 -18.59
N SER A 6 5.18 59.74 -18.82
CA SER A 6 3.87 59.73 -19.54
C SER A 6 4.05 58.85 -20.80
N ASN A 7 3.09 58.15 -21.42
CA ASN A 7 1.64 58.14 -21.38
C ASN A 7 1.12 56.78 -21.94
N ALA A 8 -0.18 56.59 -21.77
CA ALA A 8 -1.01 55.43 -22.06
C ALA A 8 -1.37 55.17 -23.55
N VAL A 9 -2.15 54.09 -23.73
CA VAL A 9 -3.11 53.73 -24.82
C VAL A 9 -2.45 53.21 -26.11
N THR A 10 -2.79 52.04 -26.70
CA THR A 10 -4.09 51.66 -27.28
C THR A 10 -4.12 50.19 -27.74
N VAL A 11 -5.31 49.59 -27.68
CA VAL A 11 -5.76 48.27 -28.14
C VAL A 11 -5.81 48.17 -29.68
N ALA A 12 -5.42 47.02 -30.28
CA ALA A 12 -6.18 46.34 -31.37
C ALA A 12 -5.49 45.08 -31.96
N ALA A 13 -6.19 43.95 -31.80
CA ALA A 13 -6.40 42.77 -32.66
C ALA A 13 -5.57 42.55 -33.95
N LYS A 14 -5.00 41.33 -34.09
CA LYS A 14 -5.38 40.31 -35.10
C LYS A 14 -4.38 39.14 -35.11
N GLY A 15 -4.88 37.92 -35.31
CA GLY A 15 -4.07 36.81 -35.83
C GLY A 15 -4.26 35.44 -35.17
N ARG A 16 -5.37 34.76 -35.48
CA ARG A 16 -5.53 33.32 -35.28
C ARG A 16 -4.57 32.56 -36.21
N GLY A 17 -3.78 31.62 -35.69
CA GLY A 17 -3.15 30.52 -36.46
C GLY A 17 -3.31 29.22 -35.68
N LYS A 18 -4.36 28.43 -35.90
CA LYS A 18 -4.49 27.32 -36.87
C LYS A 18 -3.32 26.33 -36.85
N ALA A 19 -3.61 25.15 -36.30
CA ALA A 19 -2.86 23.91 -36.40
C ALA A 19 -2.60 23.51 -37.88
N PRO A 20 -1.49 22.81 -38.19
CA PRO A 20 -1.34 22.16 -39.47
C PRO A 20 -1.99 20.78 -39.45
N SER A 21 -2.70 20.57 -40.54
CA SER A 21 -3.54 19.45 -40.93
C SER A 21 -2.76 18.21 -41.35
N THR A 22 -3.36 17.07 -41.03
CA THR A 22 -3.39 15.80 -41.76
C THR A 22 -2.98 15.87 -43.24
N GLY A 23 -1.80 15.29 -43.54
CA GLY A 23 -1.38 14.89 -44.88
C GLY A 23 -1.63 13.41 -45.11
N ARG A 24 -2.57 13.10 -46.00
CA ARG A 24 -2.98 11.77 -46.45
C ARG A 24 -1.93 11.24 -47.43
N LEU A 25 -1.29 10.11 -47.12
CA LEU A 25 -0.52 9.33 -48.10
C LEU A 25 -1.20 7.99 -48.35
N SER A 26 -1.28 7.68 -49.63
CA SER A 26 -2.06 6.68 -50.34
C SER A 26 -1.60 5.24 -50.12
N LYS A 27 -2.56 4.31 -50.07
CA LYS A 27 -2.35 2.86 -50.16
C LYS A 27 -1.92 2.43 -51.57
N MET A 28 -0.95 1.53 -51.66
CA MET A 28 -0.94 0.41 -52.60
C MET A 28 -0.34 -0.84 -51.91
N PRO A 29 -0.76 -2.06 -52.27
CA PRO A 29 -0.54 -3.26 -51.47
C PRO A 29 0.71 -4.04 -51.88
N SER A 30 1.47 -4.55 -50.91
CA SER A 30 2.41 -5.64 -51.11
C SER A 30 2.18 -6.71 -50.05
N ALA A 31 1.83 -7.91 -50.50
CA ALA A 31 1.52 -9.06 -49.66
C ALA A 31 2.78 -9.67 -49.01
N ASN A 32 2.59 -10.09 -47.76
CA ASN A 32 3.28 -11.14 -47.00
C ASN A 32 4.79 -11.03 -46.73
N ALA A 33 5.10 -10.46 -45.56
CA ALA A 33 5.82 -11.18 -44.50
C ALA A 33 5.31 -10.61 -43.16
N GLY A 34 4.36 -11.30 -42.54
CA GLY A 34 3.71 -10.85 -41.31
C GLY A 34 4.64 -10.94 -40.12
N GLY A 35 5.40 -9.88 -39.84
CA GLY A 35 6.02 -9.68 -38.54
C GLY A 35 4.95 -9.33 -37.51
N GLN A 36 4.68 -10.22 -36.56
CA GLN A 36 3.84 -9.91 -35.41
C GLN A 36 4.64 -9.03 -34.43
N VAL A 37 4.29 -7.74 -34.36
CA VAL A 37 4.82 -6.81 -33.36
C VAL A 37 3.79 -6.71 -32.24
N PHE A 38 4.15 -7.17 -31.04
CA PHE A 38 3.39 -6.90 -29.81
C PHE A 38 3.91 -5.60 -29.19
N SER A 39 3.03 -4.61 -29.05
CA SER A 39 3.32 -3.36 -28.33
C SER A 39 2.86 -3.50 -26.88
N PHE A 40 3.72 -3.08 -25.95
CA PHE A 40 3.35 -2.89 -24.55
C PHE A 40 2.71 -1.52 -24.42
N GLY A 41 1.51 -1.47 -23.81
CA GLY A 41 0.73 -0.24 -23.63
C GLY A 41 1.45 0.79 -22.75
N ASP A 42 1.09 2.06 -22.96
CA ASP A 42 1.64 3.20 -22.23
C ASP A 42 1.31 3.13 -20.73
N PRO A 43 2.19 3.64 -19.85
CA PRO A 43 1.90 3.72 -18.43
C PRO A 43 0.75 4.72 -18.18
N GLU A 44 -0.41 4.22 -17.78
CA GLU A 44 -1.50 5.06 -17.30
C GLU A 44 -1.20 5.56 -15.88
N SER A 45 -1.22 6.88 -15.69
CA SER A 45 -1.11 7.51 -14.37
C SER A 45 -2.33 7.14 -13.52
N VAL A 46 -2.08 6.66 -12.30
CA VAL A 46 -3.13 6.30 -11.31
C VAL A 46 -3.98 7.51 -10.87
N LEU A 47 -3.61 8.73 -11.30
CA LEU A 47 -4.42 9.94 -11.16
C LEU A 47 -4.95 10.37 -12.53
N ASP A 48 -5.74 9.51 -13.17
CA ASP A 48 -6.55 9.98 -14.30
C ASP A 48 -7.67 10.87 -13.74
N ARG A 49 -7.86 12.05 -14.34
CA ARG A 49 -8.72 13.14 -13.81
C ARG A 49 -10.19 12.74 -13.60
N ARG A 50 -10.59 11.56 -14.07
CA ARG A 50 -11.92 10.98 -13.91
C ARG A 50 -12.12 10.28 -12.55
N GLU A 51 -11.09 9.72 -11.93
CA GLU A 51 -11.23 9.02 -10.63
C GLU A 51 -11.38 9.98 -9.43
N ILE A 52 -10.90 11.22 -9.56
CA ILE A 52 -11.12 12.27 -8.55
C ILE A 52 -12.62 12.51 -8.32
N SER A 53 -13.47 12.33 -9.35
CA SER A 53 -14.91 12.49 -9.22
C SER A 53 -15.60 11.38 -8.39
N GLN A 54 -14.99 10.20 -8.27
CA GLN A 54 -15.53 9.10 -7.47
C GLN A 54 -15.27 9.26 -5.96
N TYR A 55 -14.38 10.19 -5.57
CA TYR A 55 -14.23 10.61 -4.18
C TYR A 55 -15.39 11.50 -3.69
N PHE A 56 -16.25 12.02 -4.58
CA PHE A 56 -17.24 13.05 -4.22
C PHE A 56 -18.63 12.51 -3.85
N GLU A 57 -18.95 11.23 -4.08
CA GLU A 57 -20.25 10.67 -3.69
C GLU A 57 -20.05 9.38 -2.89
N ILE A 58 -20.19 9.48 -1.57
CA ILE A 58 -20.27 8.30 -0.71
C ILE A 58 -21.57 7.59 -1.07
N TRP A 59 -21.45 6.49 -1.81
CA TRP A 59 -22.61 5.69 -2.19
C TRP A 59 -23.23 5.08 -0.93
N HIS A 60 -24.54 5.24 -0.76
CA HIS A 60 -25.31 4.47 0.22
C HIS A 60 -26.36 3.60 -0.47
N ASN A 61 -26.65 2.44 0.10
CA ASN A 61 -27.69 1.55 -0.41
C ASN A 61 -29.06 1.75 0.27
N GLY A 62 -29.19 2.81 1.07
CA GLY A 62 -30.38 3.14 1.87
C GLY A 62 -30.33 2.59 3.31
N SER A 63 -29.52 1.56 3.56
CA SER A 63 -29.30 0.99 4.90
C SER A 63 -27.95 1.42 5.49
N TRP A 64 -26.88 1.37 4.68
CA TRP A 64 -25.52 1.76 5.08
C TRP A 64 -24.78 2.49 3.95
N TYR A 65 -23.69 3.16 4.33
CA TYR A 65 -22.71 3.74 3.42
C TYR A 65 -21.68 2.68 3.01
N GLU A 66 -21.30 2.66 1.72
CA GLU A 66 -20.17 1.84 1.29
C GLU A 66 -18.85 2.56 1.62
N PRO A 67 -17.82 1.82 2.08
CA PRO A 67 -16.54 2.41 2.42
C PRO A 67 -15.85 2.95 1.15
N PRO A 68 -15.02 3.99 1.29
CA PRO A 68 -14.33 4.65 0.18
C PRO A 68 -13.31 3.71 -0.51
N LEU A 69 -12.84 2.69 0.20
CA LEU A 69 -11.89 1.70 -0.28
C LEU A 69 -12.45 0.29 -0.11
N PRO A 70 -12.11 -0.64 -1.01
CA PRO A 70 -12.49 -2.04 -0.88
C PRO A 70 -11.76 -2.69 0.31
N MET A 71 -12.41 -2.71 1.48
CA MET A 71 -11.81 -3.15 2.75
C MET A 71 -11.20 -4.55 2.70
N ALA A 72 -11.81 -5.49 1.97
CA ALA A 72 -11.27 -6.83 1.81
C ALA A 72 -9.91 -6.85 1.06
N ARG A 73 -9.74 -5.98 0.06
CA ARG A 73 -8.45 -5.83 -0.64
C ARG A 73 -7.45 -5.09 0.24
N LEU A 74 -7.90 -4.08 0.97
CA LEU A 74 -7.06 -3.35 1.94
C LEU A 74 -6.50 -4.27 3.03
N ALA A 75 -7.26 -5.29 3.45
CA ALA A 75 -6.78 -6.32 4.36
C ALA A 75 -5.71 -7.24 3.73
N GLN A 76 -5.81 -7.56 2.44
CA GLN A 76 -4.80 -8.39 1.74
C GLN A 76 -3.46 -7.66 1.60
N VAL A 77 -3.51 -6.35 1.37
CA VAL A 77 -2.34 -5.47 1.27
C VAL A 77 -1.46 -5.51 2.52
N PHE A 78 -2.00 -5.95 3.66
CA PHE A 78 -1.25 -6.06 4.90
C PHE A 78 0.06 -6.87 4.79
N ASN A 79 0.09 -7.86 3.90
CA ASN A 79 1.26 -8.70 3.64
C ASN A 79 2.01 -8.35 2.34
N MET A 80 1.74 -7.19 1.72
CA MET A 80 2.40 -6.76 0.47
C MET A 80 3.92 -6.59 0.63
N SER A 81 4.35 -6.22 1.83
CA SER A 81 5.74 -5.91 2.12
C SER A 81 6.07 -6.22 3.59
N PRO A 82 7.23 -6.83 3.87
CA PRO A 82 7.71 -7.02 5.23
C PRO A 82 7.80 -5.71 6.02
N TYR A 83 8.20 -4.61 5.37
CA TYR A 83 8.35 -3.32 6.04
C TYR A 83 7.01 -2.74 6.48
N HIS A 84 5.98 -2.86 5.63
CA HIS A 84 4.63 -2.44 5.95
C HIS A 84 4.04 -3.27 7.11
N ARG A 85 4.13 -4.60 7.01
CA ARG A 85 3.63 -5.53 8.02
C ARG A 85 4.33 -5.31 9.37
N SER A 86 5.65 -5.18 9.37
CA SER A 86 6.45 -4.98 10.58
C SER A 86 6.19 -3.63 11.23
N ALA A 87 6.00 -2.55 10.45
CA ALA A 87 5.70 -1.23 10.99
C ALA A 87 4.38 -1.23 11.79
N ILE A 88 3.32 -1.82 11.23
CA ILE A 88 2.03 -1.93 11.92
C ILE A 88 2.12 -2.88 13.11
N ALA A 89 2.74 -4.06 12.92
CA ALA A 89 2.90 -5.03 14.00
C ALA A 89 3.67 -4.43 15.19
N LEU A 90 4.71 -3.64 14.94
CA LEU A 90 5.45 -2.95 15.99
C LEU A 90 4.55 -1.98 16.77
N LYS A 91 3.73 -1.17 16.08
CA LYS A 91 2.79 -0.25 16.74
C LYS A 91 1.77 -1.00 17.60
N VAL A 92 1.17 -2.05 17.06
CA VAL A 92 0.22 -2.92 17.79
C VAL A 92 0.90 -3.54 19.02
N ASN A 93 2.08 -4.13 18.85
CA ASN A 93 2.81 -4.76 19.96
C ASN A 93 3.16 -3.78 21.07
N LEU A 94 3.55 -2.55 20.73
CA LEU A 94 3.84 -1.51 21.73
C LEU A 94 2.56 -1.07 22.47
N LEU A 95 1.41 -1.00 21.79
CA LEU A 95 0.13 -0.70 22.42
C LEU A 95 -0.32 -1.84 23.35
N VAL A 96 -0.25 -3.08 22.87
CA VAL A 96 -0.66 -4.28 23.63
C VAL A 96 0.24 -4.51 24.83
N ALA A 97 1.56 -4.28 24.69
CA ALA A 97 2.50 -4.41 25.80
C ALA A 97 2.15 -3.46 26.97
N GLN A 98 1.60 -2.27 26.67
CA GLN A 98 1.23 -1.32 27.70
C GLN A 98 -0.25 -1.41 28.08
N HIS A 99 -1.05 -2.27 27.44
CA HIS A 99 -2.46 -2.40 27.76
C HIS A 99 -2.65 -3.05 29.14
N VAL A 100 -3.42 -2.39 30.02
CA VAL A 100 -3.88 -2.99 31.27
C VAL A 100 -5.28 -3.56 31.04
N GLN A 101 -5.39 -4.88 31.12
CA GLN A 101 -6.67 -5.58 30.92
C GLN A 101 -7.72 -5.06 31.91
N SER A 102 -8.89 -4.73 31.39
CA SER A 102 -10.05 -4.35 32.19
C SER A 102 -11.07 -5.49 32.23
N ARG A 103 -12.06 -5.40 33.11
CA ARG A 103 -13.18 -6.36 33.11
C ARG A 103 -14.02 -6.32 31.84
N TRP A 104 -13.93 -5.25 31.04
CA TRP A 104 -14.75 -5.06 29.84
C TRP A 104 -13.98 -5.38 28.56
N LEU A 105 -12.67 -5.15 28.53
CA LEU A 105 -11.86 -5.33 27.34
C LEU A 105 -10.63 -6.19 27.69
N ASP A 106 -10.57 -7.36 27.08
CA ASP A 106 -9.42 -8.26 27.14
C ASP A 106 -8.34 -7.88 26.11
N SER A 107 -7.14 -8.43 26.29
CA SER A 107 -6.01 -8.16 25.39
C SER A 107 -6.26 -8.63 23.96
N ASP A 108 -6.97 -9.74 23.74
CA ASP A 108 -7.19 -10.30 22.41
C ASP A 108 -8.09 -9.40 21.56
N ASN A 109 -9.18 -8.90 22.14
CA ASN A 109 -10.08 -7.95 21.50
C ASN A 109 -9.39 -6.59 21.31
N PHE A 110 -8.59 -6.15 22.28
CA PHE A 110 -7.81 -4.92 22.13
C PHE A 110 -6.79 -5.02 21.00
N GLU A 111 -6.04 -6.12 20.90
CA GLU A 111 -5.04 -6.33 19.85
C GLU A 111 -5.68 -6.31 18.45
N ARG A 112 -6.79 -7.03 18.28
CA ARG A 112 -7.53 -7.05 17.00
C ARG A 112 -8.10 -5.68 16.64
N TRP A 113 -8.62 -4.96 17.61
CA TRP A 113 -9.15 -3.62 17.40
C TRP A 113 -8.06 -2.61 17.05
N ALA A 114 -6.91 -2.65 17.74
CA ALA A 114 -5.74 -1.84 17.43
C ALA A 114 -5.22 -2.13 16.02
N LEU A 115 -5.18 -3.41 15.64
CA LEU A 115 -4.76 -3.84 14.31
C LEU A 115 -5.68 -3.28 13.22
N ASP A 116 -7.00 -3.42 13.37
CA ASP A 116 -7.96 -2.91 12.40
C ASP A 116 -7.87 -1.38 12.26
N PHE A 117 -7.76 -0.67 13.38
CA PHE A 117 -7.61 0.78 13.39
C PHE A 117 -6.34 1.24 12.66
N LEU A 118 -5.21 0.56 12.86
CA LEU A 118 -3.94 0.93 12.24
C LEU A 118 -3.84 0.50 10.78
N GLN A 119 -4.34 -0.69 10.43
CA GLN A 119 -4.32 -1.19 9.06
C GLN A 119 -5.37 -0.52 8.19
N MET A 120 -6.61 -0.43 8.63
CA MET A 120 -7.74 0.00 7.79
C MET A 120 -8.24 1.40 8.10
N GLY A 121 -7.66 2.09 9.09
CA GLY A 121 -8.11 3.42 9.51
C GLY A 121 -9.42 3.40 10.30
N ASN A 122 -10.01 2.22 10.53
CA ASN A 122 -11.30 2.03 11.17
C ASN A 122 -11.21 0.87 12.15
N GLY A 123 -11.62 1.07 13.40
CA GLY A 123 -11.70 0.02 14.41
C GLY A 123 -13.04 0.07 15.12
N TYR A 124 -13.71 -1.08 15.23
CA TYR A 124 -15.04 -1.19 15.84
C TYR A 124 -15.02 -2.06 17.11
N LEU A 125 -15.70 -1.59 18.15
CA LEU A 125 -15.97 -2.33 19.37
C LEU A 125 -17.47 -2.36 19.66
N GLU A 126 -18.05 -3.54 19.80
CA GLU A 126 -19.43 -3.74 20.21
C GLU A 126 -19.51 -3.91 21.74
N GLY A 127 -20.28 -3.06 22.40
CA GLY A 127 -20.64 -3.20 23.80
C GLY A 127 -21.75 -4.21 23.99
N VAL A 128 -21.39 -5.46 24.28
CA VAL A 128 -22.37 -6.54 24.51
C VAL A 128 -23.01 -6.35 25.88
N PRO A 129 -24.35 -6.18 25.97
CA PRO A 129 -25.03 -5.94 27.23
C PRO A 129 -25.12 -7.22 28.10
N ASN A 130 -25.17 -7.04 29.41
CA ASN A 130 -25.62 -8.09 30.34
C ASN A 130 -27.15 -8.14 30.40
N LEU A 131 -27.69 -9.10 31.16
CA LEU A 131 -29.15 -9.23 31.40
C LEU A 131 -29.80 -7.94 31.95
N GLY A 132 -29.03 -7.05 32.57
CA GLY A 132 -29.49 -5.76 33.08
C GLY A 132 -29.29 -4.59 32.13
N GLY A 133 -28.94 -4.83 30.85
CA GLY A 133 -28.77 -3.80 29.82
C GLY A 133 -27.50 -2.94 29.95
N ARG A 134 -26.57 -3.28 30.86
CA ARG A 134 -25.29 -2.58 31.01
C ARG A 134 -24.21 -3.30 30.22
N VAL A 135 -23.22 -2.57 29.69
CA VAL A 135 -22.08 -3.18 28.98
C VAL A 135 -21.37 -4.20 29.88
N ALA A 136 -21.41 -5.45 29.45
CA ALA A 136 -20.74 -6.57 30.11
C ALA A 136 -19.31 -6.71 29.60
N VAL A 137 -19.15 -6.71 28.28
CA VAL A 137 -17.90 -6.93 27.57
C VAL A 137 -17.90 -6.15 26.25
N MET A 138 -16.74 -5.64 25.88
CA MET A 138 -16.48 -5.04 24.58
C MET A 138 -15.89 -6.09 23.65
N ARG A 139 -16.55 -6.36 22.53
CA ARG A 139 -16.09 -7.31 21.52
C ARG A 139 -15.62 -6.59 20.28
N HIS A 140 -14.49 -7.02 19.75
CA HIS A 140 -14.01 -6.55 18.45
C HIS A 140 -14.97 -6.97 17.34
N SER A 141 -15.34 -6.00 16.50
CA SER A 141 -16.08 -6.25 15.26
C SER A 141 -15.14 -5.99 14.07
N PRO A 142 -14.85 -7.01 13.22
CA PRO A 142 -13.94 -6.87 12.09
C PRO A 142 -14.30 -5.73 11.12
N ALA A 143 -13.40 -4.76 10.96
CA ALA A 143 -13.64 -3.58 10.12
C ALA A 143 -13.86 -3.92 8.64
N VAL A 144 -13.37 -5.07 8.17
CA VAL A 144 -13.64 -5.58 6.82
C VAL A 144 -15.15 -5.77 6.56
N HIS A 145 -15.87 -6.19 7.59
CA HIS A 145 -17.28 -6.62 7.50
C HIS A 145 -18.25 -5.57 8.04
N THR A 146 -17.79 -4.66 8.89
CA THR A 146 -18.64 -3.63 9.51
C THR A 146 -18.88 -2.47 8.57
N ARG A 147 -20.11 -1.96 8.57
CA ARG A 147 -20.54 -0.78 7.79
C ARG A 147 -21.26 0.23 8.67
N ALA A 148 -21.03 1.51 8.40
CA ALA A 148 -21.72 2.62 9.03
C ALA A 148 -23.11 2.77 8.39
N GLY A 149 -24.15 2.72 9.21
CA GLY A 149 -25.54 2.92 8.79
C GLY A 149 -25.79 4.34 8.28
N VAL A 150 -26.86 4.51 7.49
CA VAL A 150 -27.30 5.85 7.07
C VAL A 150 -27.89 6.63 8.25
N LYS A 151 -28.49 5.93 9.20
CA LYS A 151 -28.97 6.50 10.46
C LYS A 151 -27.78 6.73 11.40
N PRO A 152 -27.79 7.84 12.17
CA PRO A 152 -26.80 8.04 13.23
C PRO A 152 -26.75 6.85 14.19
N ASP A 153 -25.55 6.47 14.62
CA ASP A 153 -25.28 5.37 15.57
C ASP A 153 -25.82 3.99 15.17
N SER A 154 -26.13 3.78 13.88
CA SER A 154 -26.48 2.47 13.31
C SER A 154 -25.25 1.86 12.65
N PHE A 155 -25.02 0.57 12.86
CA PHE A 155 -23.95 -0.18 12.22
C PHE A 155 -24.47 -1.52 11.72
N TRP A 156 -23.85 -2.03 10.66
CA TRP A 156 -24.24 -3.28 10.02
C TRP A 156 -23.03 -4.21 9.90
N PHE A 157 -23.21 -5.49 10.17
CA PHE A 157 -22.23 -6.53 9.93
C PHE A 157 -22.60 -7.33 8.69
N ILE A 158 -21.72 -7.35 7.69
CA ILE A 158 -21.93 -8.05 6.42
C ILE A 158 -21.03 -9.28 6.35
N ASN A 159 -21.65 -10.46 6.44
CA ASN A 159 -20.93 -11.73 6.38
C ASN A 159 -20.79 -12.26 4.94
N GLY A 160 -19.92 -11.64 4.15
CA GLY A 160 -19.60 -12.10 2.78
C GLY A 160 -20.75 -11.97 1.75
N PRO A 161 -20.55 -12.47 0.51
CA PRO A 161 -21.48 -12.22 -0.61
C PRO A 161 -22.88 -12.85 -0.46
N ILE A 162 -23.03 -13.82 0.45
CA ILE A 162 -24.26 -14.64 0.64
C ILE A 162 -24.80 -14.52 2.07
N GLY A 163 -24.08 -13.89 2.99
CA GLY A 163 -24.52 -13.77 4.37
C GLY A 163 -25.63 -12.74 4.55
N LYS A 164 -26.52 -12.99 5.50
CA LYS A 164 -27.52 -12.00 5.94
C LYS A 164 -26.78 -10.83 6.60
N ALA A 165 -27.14 -9.61 6.19
CA ALA A 165 -26.71 -8.41 6.90
C ALA A 165 -27.34 -8.42 8.31
N HIS A 166 -26.52 -8.21 9.33
CA HIS A 166 -26.96 -8.11 10.72
C HIS A 166 -26.85 -6.65 11.16
N GLU A 167 -27.97 -6.05 11.54
CA GLU A 167 -27.97 -4.71 12.14
C GLU A 167 -27.57 -4.84 13.61
N TYR A 168 -26.58 -4.05 14.04
CA TYR A 168 -26.25 -3.93 15.45
C TYR A 168 -27.31 -3.11 16.18
N GLU A 169 -27.45 -3.36 17.49
CA GLU A 169 -28.28 -2.50 18.33
C GLU A 169 -27.81 -1.04 18.25
N LEU A 170 -28.77 -0.10 18.19
CA LEU A 170 -28.47 1.32 18.04
C LEU A 170 -27.57 1.81 19.18
N GLY A 171 -26.45 2.44 18.86
CA GLY A 171 -25.51 2.95 19.85
C GLY A 171 -24.73 1.88 20.62
N SER A 172 -24.77 0.60 20.20
CA SER A 172 -23.97 -0.45 20.84
C SER A 172 -22.54 -0.55 20.32
N VAL A 173 -22.23 0.06 19.17
CA VAL A 173 -20.91 -0.03 18.52
C VAL A 173 -20.18 1.30 18.62
N PHE A 174 -18.95 1.25 19.14
CA PHE A 174 -18.00 2.33 19.08
C PHE A 174 -17.18 2.23 17.79
N HIS A 175 -17.21 3.30 17.00
CA HIS A 175 -16.39 3.41 15.79
C HIS A 175 -15.26 4.41 16.02
N LEU A 176 -14.04 3.88 16.09
CA LEU A 176 -12.82 4.67 16.07
C LEU A 176 -12.34 4.82 14.63
N GLN A 177 -12.28 6.06 14.16
CA GLN A 177 -11.81 6.39 12.81
C GLN A 177 -10.59 7.31 12.82
N GLN A 178 -9.67 7.06 11.88
CA GLN A 178 -8.64 8.02 11.52
C GLN A 178 -9.29 9.17 10.73
N PRO A 179 -8.87 10.43 10.94
CA PRO A 179 -9.47 11.55 10.22
C PRO A 179 -9.16 11.45 8.73
N ASP A 180 -10.17 11.68 7.89
CA ASP A 180 -10.05 11.83 6.45
C ASP A 180 -10.38 13.28 6.05
N VAL A 181 -9.79 13.73 4.94
CA VAL A 181 -10.00 15.08 4.39
C VAL A 181 -11.22 15.15 3.46
N ALA A 182 -11.66 14.02 2.90
CA ALA A 182 -12.75 13.98 1.93
C ALA A 182 -14.11 13.69 2.59
N GLN A 183 -14.15 12.95 3.70
CA GLN A 183 -15.38 12.56 4.37
C GLN A 183 -15.26 12.43 5.89
N GLU A 184 -16.41 12.31 6.56
CA GLU A 184 -16.53 12.17 8.01
C GLU A 184 -17.08 10.80 8.47
N ILE A 185 -17.45 9.92 7.53
CA ILE A 185 -18.18 8.67 7.82
C ILE A 185 -17.22 7.50 8.09
N TYR A 186 -16.16 7.38 7.28
CA TYR A 186 -15.12 6.39 7.45
C TYR A 186 -13.75 7.03 7.53
N GLY A 187 -12.87 6.40 8.30
CA GLY A 187 -11.46 6.76 8.30
C GLY A 187 -10.69 6.14 7.14
N LEU A 188 -9.60 6.80 6.77
CA LEU A 188 -8.58 6.26 5.87
C LEU A 188 -7.27 6.07 6.63
N PRO A 189 -6.54 4.97 6.40
CA PRO A 189 -5.28 4.75 7.09
C PRO A 189 -4.21 5.73 6.61
N GLU A 190 -3.47 6.34 7.56
CA GLU A 190 -2.39 7.31 7.28
C GLU A 190 -1.32 6.75 6.30
N TRP A 191 -1.08 5.44 6.31
CA TRP A 191 -0.09 4.79 5.43
C TRP A 191 -0.54 4.63 3.97
N LEU A 192 -1.81 4.92 3.64
CA LEU A 192 -2.39 4.72 2.30
C LEU A 192 -1.58 5.39 1.19
N SER A 193 -0.90 6.50 1.50
CA SER A 193 0.00 7.21 0.58
C SER A 193 1.14 6.34 0.03
N ALA A 194 1.59 5.34 0.79
CA ALA A 194 2.64 4.41 0.37
C ALA A 194 2.11 3.10 -0.23
N LEU A 195 0.79 2.99 -0.49
CA LEU A 195 0.19 1.78 -1.07
C LEU A 195 0.86 1.40 -2.40
N GLN A 196 0.98 2.36 -3.31
CA GLN A 196 1.58 2.12 -4.64
C GLN A 196 3.06 1.77 -4.55
N ALA A 197 3.80 2.40 -3.63
CA ALA A 197 5.20 2.06 -3.36
C ALA A 197 5.33 0.61 -2.86
N GLY A 198 4.47 0.19 -1.94
CA GLY A 198 4.45 -1.19 -1.45
C GLY A 198 4.12 -2.21 -2.55
N LEU A 199 3.11 -1.95 -3.38
CA LEU A 199 2.74 -2.81 -4.51
C LEU A 199 3.85 -2.88 -5.57
N LEU A 200 4.53 -1.77 -5.85
CA LEU A 200 5.72 -1.76 -6.73
C LEU A 200 6.84 -2.62 -6.14
N SER A 201 7.04 -2.54 -4.83
CA SER A 201 8.02 -3.37 -4.10
C SER A 201 7.70 -4.87 -4.17
N GLU A 202 6.42 -5.24 -4.10
CA GLU A 202 5.93 -6.61 -4.28
C GLU A 202 6.17 -7.09 -5.71
N ASN A 203 5.78 -6.29 -6.71
CA ASN A 203 5.98 -6.58 -8.12
C ASN A 203 7.46 -6.81 -8.47
N ALA A 204 8.36 -5.99 -7.93
CA ALA A 204 9.81 -6.18 -8.09
C ALA A 204 10.28 -7.53 -7.51
N THR A 205 9.76 -7.94 -6.35
CA THR A 205 10.05 -9.26 -5.76
C THR A 205 9.50 -10.39 -6.63
N LEU A 206 8.27 -10.29 -7.11
CA LEU A 206 7.65 -11.30 -7.97
C LEU A 206 8.39 -11.44 -9.31
N PHE A 207 8.81 -10.31 -9.90
CA PHE A 207 9.63 -10.30 -11.10
C PHE A 207 10.94 -11.03 -10.87
N ARG A 208 11.68 -10.67 -9.80
CA ARG A 208 12.93 -11.36 -9.43
C ARG A 208 12.72 -12.86 -9.23
N ARG A 209 11.66 -13.26 -8.54
CA ARG A 209 11.34 -14.69 -8.34
C ARG A 209 11.08 -15.41 -9.67
N ARG A 210 10.29 -14.81 -10.57
CA ARG A 210 10.04 -15.35 -11.92
C ARG A 210 11.31 -15.42 -12.75
N TYR A 211 12.15 -14.38 -12.67
CA TYR A 211 13.45 -14.32 -13.34
C TYR A 211 14.37 -15.48 -12.91
N TYR A 212 14.48 -15.73 -11.60
CA TYR A 212 15.26 -16.87 -11.08
C TYR A 212 14.66 -18.23 -11.46
N LEU A 213 13.33 -18.39 -11.37
CA LEU A 213 12.66 -19.64 -11.78
C LEU A 213 12.86 -19.94 -13.27
N ASN A 214 12.93 -18.91 -14.12
CA ASN A 214 13.12 -19.05 -15.56
C ASN A 214 14.60 -19.16 -15.98
N GLY A 215 15.53 -19.35 -15.03
CA GLY A 215 16.95 -19.54 -15.33
C GLY A 215 17.73 -18.27 -15.60
N ALA A 216 17.30 -17.12 -15.04
CA ALA A 216 17.98 -15.83 -15.17
C ALA A 216 18.15 -15.34 -16.63
N HIS A 217 17.12 -15.52 -17.44
CA HIS A 217 17.06 -15.02 -18.81
C HIS A 217 15.74 -14.27 -19.03
N ALA A 218 15.82 -13.00 -19.43
CA ALA A 218 14.67 -12.21 -19.88
C ALA A 218 14.09 -12.68 -21.25
N GLY A 219 14.63 -13.76 -21.80
CA GLY A 219 14.33 -14.24 -23.16
C GLY A 219 15.27 -13.64 -24.20
N PHE A 220 15.21 -14.16 -25.41
CA PHE A 220 16.00 -13.68 -26.55
C PHE A 220 15.16 -13.78 -27.82
N ILE A 221 15.44 -12.91 -28.78
CA ILE A 221 14.88 -13.01 -30.13
C ILE A 221 15.86 -13.85 -30.95
N LEU A 222 15.42 -15.02 -31.38
CA LEU A 222 16.17 -15.81 -32.36
C LEU A 222 15.81 -15.30 -33.76
N TYR A 223 16.70 -14.54 -34.35
CA TYR A 223 16.58 -14.08 -35.73
C TYR A 223 17.25 -15.09 -36.65
N VAL A 224 16.51 -15.60 -37.64
CA VAL A 224 17.02 -16.51 -38.67
C VAL A 224 16.81 -15.84 -40.02
N SER A 225 17.88 -15.55 -40.75
CA SER A 225 17.80 -14.92 -42.07
C SER A 225 18.51 -15.75 -43.13
N GLU A 226 17.72 -16.45 -43.96
CA GLU A 226 18.01 -16.86 -45.34
C GLU A 226 16.85 -17.74 -45.89
N PRO A 227 16.73 -17.96 -47.21
CA PRO A 227 15.72 -18.85 -47.82
C PRO A 227 15.96 -20.35 -47.54
N LEU A 228 16.77 -20.66 -46.52
CA LEU A 228 17.17 -21.99 -46.08
C LEU A 228 16.32 -22.52 -44.91
N ALA A 229 15.43 -21.70 -44.35
CA ALA A 229 14.42 -22.16 -43.42
C ALA A 229 13.22 -22.66 -44.22
N ASP A 230 13.27 -23.92 -44.67
CA ASP A 230 12.03 -24.64 -44.97
C ASP A 230 11.09 -24.46 -43.76
N GLN A 231 9.81 -24.16 -43.97
CA GLN A 231 8.86 -23.88 -42.88
C GLN A 231 8.92 -24.96 -41.77
N LYS A 232 9.12 -26.22 -42.20
CA LYS A 232 9.33 -27.38 -41.32
C LYS A 232 10.54 -27.25 -40.38
N PHE A 233 11.65 -26.69 -40.84
CA PHE A 233 12.85 -26.49 -40.03
C PHE A 233 12.64 -25.38 -39.00
N ALA A 234 11.96 -24.29 -39.37
CA ALA A 234 11.56 -23.24 -38.44
C ALA A 234 10.60 -23.79 -37.36
N ASP A 235 9.64 -24.63 -37.76
CA ASP A 235 8.69 -25.29 -36.86
C ASP A 235 9.39 -26.30 -35.94
N GLU A 236 10.41 -27.03 -36.41
CA GLU A 236 11.23 -27.94 -35.59
C GLU A 236 12.08 -27.18 -34.56
N ILE A 237 12.67 -26.04 -34.94
CA ILE A 237 13.41 -25.18 -34.02
C ILE A 237 12.44 -24.61 -32.98
N ALA A 238 11.27 -24.11 -33.41
CA ALA A 238 10.25 -23.60 -32.50
C ALA A 238 9.75 -24.70 -31.53
N LEU A 239 9.52 -25.92 -32.02
CA LEU A 239 9.11 -27.07 -31.21
C LEU A 239 10.19 -27.43 -30.19
N LYS A 240 11.46 -27.59 -30.61
CA LYS A 240 12.56 -27.91 -29.70
C LYS A 240 12.81 -26.81 -28.68
N MET A 241 12.67 -25.55 -29.07
CA MET A 241 12.73 -24.42 -28.13
C MET A 241 11.54 -24.40 -27.17
N SER A 242 10.33 -24.76 -27.62
CA SER A 242 9.16 -24.84 -26.74
C SER A 242 9.27 -26.00 -25.72
N GLN A 243 9.84 -27.13 -26.13
CA GLN A 243 10.12 -28.28 -25.26
C GLN A 243 11.26 -28.00 -24.28
N ALA A 244 12.17 -27.08 -24.63
CA ALA A 244 13.23 -26.60 -23.75
C ALA A 244 12.75 -25.52 -22.74
N LYS A 245 11.51 -25.02 -22.83
CA LYS A 245 10.95 -24.09 -21.84
C LYS A 245 10.54 -24.85 -20.58
N GLY A 246 11.31 -24.68 -19.50
CA GLY A 246 11.00 -25.24 -18.17
C GLY A 246 12.19 -25.12 -17.20
N LEU A 247 11.92 -25.22 -15.89
CA LEU A 247 12.96 -25.19 -14.85
C LEU A 247 14.07 -26.21 -15.17
N GLY A 248 15.31 -25.72 -15.36
CA GLY A 248 16.49 -26.57 -15.55
C GLY A 248 16.74 -27.12 -16.97
N ASN A 249 15.96 -26.69 -17.99
CA ASN A 249 16.01 -27.28 -19.34
C ASN A 249 16.81 -26.52 -20.41
N PHE A 250 17.53 -25.45 -20.07
CA PHE A 250 18.50 -24.86 -21.00
C PHE A 250 19.80 -25.68 -21.04
N LYS A 251 19.73 -26.87 -21.61
CA LYS A 251 20.91 -27.63 -22.02
C LYS A 251 21.09 -27.49 -23.52
N ASN A 252 21.98 -26.57 -23.91
CA ASN A 252 22.69 -26.47 -25.19
C ASN A 252 21.89 -26.83 -26.46
N LEU A 253 21.30 -25.82 -27.12
CA LEU A 253 20.79 -25.97 -28.48
C LEU A 253 21.97 -25.95 -29.47
N PHE A 254 22.30 -27.10 -30.06
CA PHE A 254 23.29 -27.19 -31.13
C PHE A 254 22.61 -27.01 -32.49
N LEU A 255 23.02 -25.99 -33.24
CA LEU A 255 22.51 -25.69 -34.56
C LEU A 255 23.61 -25.88 -35.61
N HIS A 256 23.44 -26.87 -36.50
CA HIS A 256 24.37 -27.13 -37.60
C HIS A 256 23.81 -26.57 -38.91
N MET A 257 24.54 -25.65 -39.53
CA MET A 257 24.14 -24.99 -40.78
C MET A 257 25.22 -25.18 -41.86
N PRO A 258 25.12 -26.22 -42.70
CA PRO A 258 26.04 -26.39 -43.81
C PRO A 258 25.82 -25.26 -44.83
N LYS A 259 26.84 -24.42 -45.06
CA LYS A 259 26.84 -23.21 -45.92
C LYS A 259 26.16 -21.94 -45.35
N GLY A 260 25.87 -21.87 -44.04
CA GLY A 260 25.30 -20.67 -43.43
C GLY A 260 26.26 -19.48 -43.39
N LYS A 261 25.76 -18.26 -43.64
CA LYS A 261 26.54 -17.02 -43.42
C LYS A 261 26.64 -16.69 -41.94
N LYS A 262 27.65 -15.89 -41.57
CA LYS A 262 27.91 -15.44 -40.18
C LYS A 262 26.70 -14.75 -39.52
N ASP A 263 25.82 -14.13 -40.31
CA ASP A 263 24.59 -13.45 -39.85
C ASP A 263 23.30 -14.26 -40.06
N GLY A 264 23.40 -15.53 -40.46
CA GLY A 264 22.24 -16.37 -40.79
C GLY A 264 21.38 -16.72 -39.58
N VAL A 265 21.96 -16.81 -38.38
CA VAL A 265 21.25 -17.00 -37.11
C VAL A 265 21.86 -16.12 -36.05
N GLN A 266 21.05 -15.21 -35.50
CA GLN A 266 21.46 -14.29 -34.45
C GLN A 266 20.54 -14.46 -33.24
N VAL A 267 21.16 -14.68 -32.08
CA VAL A 267 20.49 -14.51 -30.79
C VAL A 267 20.61 -13.05 -30.43
N ILE A 268 19.53 -12.30 -30.59
CA ILE A 268 19.44 -10.92 -30.12
C ILE A 268 18.93 -11.00 -28.68
N PRO A 269 19.78 -10.77 -27.66
CA PRO A 269 19.32 -10.73 -26.30
C PRO A 269 18.33 -9.57 -26.17
N ILE A 270 17.15 -9.83 -25.60
CA ILE A 270 16.31 -8.75 -25.10
C ILE A 270 17.08 -8.22 -23.90
N ALA A 271 17.57 -6.98 -23.98
CA ALA A 271 18.54 -6.41 -23.04
C ALA A 271 18.21 -6.76 -21.57
N ASP A 272 19.02 -7.63 -20.98
CA ASP A 272 18.83 -8.19 -19.63
C ASP A 272 19.79 -7.54 -18.60
N VAL A 273 20.67 -6.64 -19.06
CA VAL A 273 21.88 -6.26 -18.31
C VAL A 273 21.72 -5.00 -17.44
N THR A 274 20.67 -4.20 -17.62
CA THR A 274 20.42 -2.98 -16.82
C THR A 274 19.39 -3.15 -15.70
N ALA A 275 18.61 -4.22 -15.69
CA ALA A 275 17.51 -4.39 -14.74
C ALA A 275 17.97 -4.72 -13.31
N LYS A 276 19.17 -5.31 -13.12
CA LYS A 276 19.66 -5.70 -11.79
C LYS A 276 19.84 -4.51 -10.84
N ASP A 277 20.37 -3.40 -11.34
CA ASP A 277 20.61 -2.19 -10.54
C ASP A 277 19.30 -1.45 -10.24
N GLU A 278 18.37 -1.41 -11.19
CA GLU A 278 17.07 -0.76 -11.00
C GLU A 278 16.21 -1.43 -9.92
N PHE A 279 16.19 -2.76 -9.83
CA PHE A 279 15.36 -3.41 -8.81
C PHE A 279 15.83 -3.11 -7.38
N SER A 280 17.14 -2.99 -7.15
CA SER A 280 17.65 -2.66 -5.82
C SER A 280 17.29 -1.21 -5.45
N ASN A 281 17.35 -0.30 -6.41
CA ASN A 281 16.90 1.08 -6.24
C ASN A 281 15.40 1.15 -5.94
N ILE A 282 14.57 0.42 -6.69
CA ILE A 282 13.12 0.34 -6.45
C ILE A 282 12.84 -0.18 -5.03
N LYS A 283 13.52 -1.25 -4.58
CA LYS A 283 13.31 -1.79 -3.22
C LYS A 283 13.72 -0.81 -2.12
N ASN A 284 14.79 -0.04 -2.33
CA ASN A 284 15.25 0.96 -1.37
C ASN A 284 14.30 2.17 -1.31
N MET A 285 13.93 2.74 -2.46
CA MET A 285 13.01 3.89 -2.52
C MET A 285 11.64 3.52 -1.94
N THR A 286 11.07 2.40 -2.38
CA THR A 286 9.76 1.94 -1.87
C THR A 286 9.79 1.64 -0.37
N ARG A 287 10.91 1.11 0.16
CA ARG A 287 11.10 0.95 1.60
C ARG A 287 11.03 2.29 2.32
N ASP A 288 11.76 3.27 1.83
CA ASP A 288 11.86 4.58 2.49
C ASP A 288 10.51 5.32 2.42
N ASP A 289 9.76 5.21 1.32
CA ASP A 289 8.38 5.71 1.21
C ASP A 289 7.44 5.06 2.22
N MET A 290 7.50 3.72 2.36
CA MET A 290 6.69 3.00 3.35
C MET A 290 7.06 3.42 4.78
N LEU A 291 8.34 3.52 5.09
CA LEU A 291 8.81 3.94 6.41
C LEU A 291 8.39 5.37 6.74
N ALA A 292 8.45 6.28 5.76
CA ALA A 292 7.99 7.66 5.90
C ALA A 292 6.48 7.72 6.16
N ALA A 293 5.68 6.99 5.39
CA ALA A 293 4.23 6.94 5.57
C ALA A 293 3.81 6.33 6.92
N HIS A 294 4.56 5.34 7.41
CA HIS A 294 4.33 4.77 8.75
C HIS A 294 4.97 5.59 9.88
N ARG A 295 5.85 6.56 9.56
CA ARG A 295 6.71 7.26 10.53
C ARG A 295 7.54 6.32 11.41
N THR A 296 7.85 5.10 10.93
CA THR A 296 8.52 4.08 11.74
C THR A 296 10.04 4.13 11.55
N PRO A 297 10.82 4.23 12.64
CA PRO A 297 12.27 4.17 12.54
C PRO A 297 12.76 2.84 11.97
N PRO A 298 13.65 2.83 10.95
CA PRO A 298 14.12 1.62 10.26
C PRO A 298 14.75 0.60 11.22
N GLN A 299 15.44 1.09 12.24
CA GLN A 299 16.14 0.29 13.25
C GLN A 299 15.21 -0.62 14.05
N LEU A 300 14.00 -0.15 14.34
CA LEU A 300 13.04 -0.87 15.20
C LEU A 300 12.39 -2.05 14.48
N ILE A 301 12.47 -2.09 13.15
CA ILE A 301 11.92 -3.17 12.32
C ILE A 301 13.01 -3.99 11.61
N GLY A 302 14.26 -3.92 12.08
CA GLY A 302 15.34 -4.78 11.62
C GLY A 302 15.99 -4.36 10.30
N VAL A 303 15.88 -3.10 9.87
CA VAL A 303 16.64 -2.60 8.72
C VAL A 303 18.10 -2.38 9.12
N ILE A 304 19.02 -3.00 8.39
CA ILE A 304 20.47 -2.87 8.60
C ILE A 304 20.98 -1.66 7.79
N PRO A 305 21.68 -0.70 8.43
CA PRO A 305 22.22 0.46 7.74
C PRO A 305 23.29 0.03 6.73
N GLN A 306 23.23 0.58 5.52
CA GLN A 306 24.20 0.29 4.46
C GLN A 306 25.46 1.17 4.55
N ASN A 307 25.40 2.25 5.33
CA ASN A 307 26.48 3.23 5.46
C ASN A 307 27.18 3.09 6.82
N SER A 308 28.48 3.39 6.86
CA SER A 308 29.36 3.29 8.03
C SER A 308 29.02 4.23 9.20
N SER A 309 28.10 5.20 9.00
CA SER A 309 27.61 6.08 10.07
C SER A 309 26.64 5.38 11.03
N GLY A 310 26.21 4.16 10.73
CA GLY A 310 25.31 3.38 11.57
C GLY A 310 24.00 4.10 11.89
N PHE A 311 23.26 3.48 12.78
CA PHE A 311 22.09 4.08 13.39
C PHE A 311 22.44 4.46 14.82
N GLY A 312 21.84 5.54 15.35
CA GLY A 312 22.03 5.95 16.74
C GLY A 312 21.58 4.87 17.75
N LYS A 313 21.52 5.21 19.04
CA LYS A 313 21.09 4.25 20.04
C LYS A 313 19.62 3.85 19.83
N VAL A 314 19.39 2.54 19.71
CA VAL A 314 18.06 1.95 19.48
C VAL A 314 17.11 2.25 20.63
N SER A 315 17.61 2.28 21.87
CA SER A 315 16.82 2.60 23.06
C SER A 315 16.22 4.01 23.03
N GLU A 316 17.04 5.02 22.74
CA GLU A 316 16.61 6.42 22.66
C GLU A 316 15.63 6.63 21.49
N THR A 317 15.85 5.91 20.38
CA THR A 317 14.95 5.90 19.23
C THR A 317 13.59 5.28 19.58
N ARG A 318 13.58 4.16 20.33
CA ARG A 318 12.35 3.52 20.80
C ARG A 318 11.56 4.44 21.73
N ASP A 319 12.23 5.10 22.68
CA ASP A 319 11.58 6.02 23.63
C ASP A 319 10.96 7.21 22.90
N SER A 320 11.70 7.81 21.97
CA SER A 320 11.21 8.91 21.13
C SER A 320 10.04 8.47 20.25
N TYR A 321 10.09 7.26 19.68
CA TYR A 321 9.01 6.70 18.88
C TYR A 321 7.76 6.41 19.71
N TYR A 322 7.92 5.89 20.93
CA TYR A 322 6.81 5.67 21.84
C TYR A 322 6.10 6.99 22.18
N GLU A 323 6.87 8.03 22.52
CA GLU A 323 6.33 9.35 22.86
C GLU A 323 5.65 10.05 21.68
N THR A 324 6.23 9.97 20.47
CA THR A 324 5.76 10.74 19.30
C THR A 324 4.70 10.01 18.47
N GLU A 325 4.72 8.67 18.44
CA GLU A 325 3.83 7.88 17.60
C GLU A 325 2.80 7.09 18.42
N ILE A 326 3.26 6.34 19.42
CA ILE A 326 2.39 5.40 20.16
C ILE A 326 1.46 6.14 21.12
N VAL A 327 1.96 7.12 21.87
CA VAL A 327 1.16 7.91 22.81
C VAL A 327 -0.01 8.63 22.13
N PRO A 328 0.16 9.31 20.97
CA PRO A 328 -0.97 9.88 20.25
C PRO A 328 -2.00 8.85 19.79
N ILE A 329 -1.57 7.67 19.34
CA ILE A 329 -2.48 6.58 18.96
C ILE A 329 -3.26 6.10 20.18
N ALA A 330 -2.57 5.79 21.29
CA ALA A 330 -3.18 5.38 22.55
C ALA A 330 -4.21 6.41 23.04
N ARG A 331 -3.87 7.71 22.95
CA ARG A 331 -4.79 8.82 23.30
C ARG A 331 -6.04 8.85 22.43
N ARG A 332 -5.94 8.59 21.13
CA ARG A 332 -7.13 8.47 20.26
C ARG A 332 -7.99 7.29 20.67
N MET A 333 -7.37 6.15 21.00
CA MET A 333 -8.07 4.94 21.43
C MET A 333 -8.79 5.10 22.78
N LEU A 334 -8.25 5.91 23.70
CA LEU A 334 -8.89 6.21 25.01
C LEU A 334 -10.27 6.87 24.90
N ARG A 335 -10.64 7.43 23.73
CA ARG A 335 -11.99 7.98 23.48
C ARG A 335 -13.11 6.96 23.67
N VAL A 336 -12.79 5.66 23.61
CA VAL A 336 -13.76 4.59 23.95
C VAL A 336 -14.30 4.72 25.37
N ASN A 337 -13.50 5.25 26.30
CA ASN A 337 -13.91 5.44 27.70
C ASN A 337 -14.98 6.52 27.83
N ASP A 338 -14.83 7.61 27.07
CA ASP A 338 -15.78 8.72 27.06
C ASP A 338 -17.11 8.29 26.43
N TRP A 339 -17.04 7.50 25.35
CA TRP A 339 -18.23 6.93 24.72
C TRP A 339 -18.95 5.93 25.64
N ALA A 340 -18.22 5.02 26.27
CA ALA A 340 -18.80 4.01 27.15
C ALA A 340 -19.22 4.56 28.53
N GLY A 341 -18.71 5.73 28.92
CA GLY A 341 -18.82 6.25 30.29
C GLY A 341 -18.13 5.36 31.34
N LEU A 342 -17.20 4.52 30.92
CA LEU A 342 -16.56 3.46 31.73
C LEU A 342 -15.05 3.42 31.43
N PRO A 343 -14.20 3.03 32.40
CA PRO A 343 -12.77 2.85 32.17
C PRO A 343 -12.50 1.51 31.45
N VAL A 344 -12.89 1.45 30.18
CA VAL A 344 -12.77 0.28 29.30
C VAL A 344 -11.31 0.01 28.94
N LEU A 345 -10.57 1.07 28.61
CA LEU A 345 -9.18 1.03 28.18
C LEU A 345 -8.29 1.83 29.13
N SER A 346 -7.20 1.21 29.56
CA SER A 346 -6.13 1.86 30.30
C SER A 346 -4.77 1.31 29.87
N PHE A 347 -3.75 2.12 30.10
CA PHE A 347 -2.36 1.85 29.75
C PHE A 347 -1.46 1.97 30.99
N ALA A 348 -0.49 1.06 31.09
CA ALA A 348 0.53 1.05 32.11
C ALA A 348 1.60 2.12 31.85
N ASP A 349 2.32 2.47 32.90
CA ASP A 349 3.46 3.37 32.84
C ASP A 349 4.55 2.81 31.91
N TYR A 350 5.03 3.64 30.97
CA TYR A 350 6.19 3.31 30.14
C TYR A 350 7.45 3.93 30.75
N ILE A 351 8.45 3.09 31.02
CA ILE A 351 9.73 3.51 31.60
C ILE A 351 10.73 3.74 30.46
N CYS A 352 11.14 4.99 30.29
CA CYS A 352 12.17 5.39 29.34
C CYS A 352 13.56 5.01 29.83
N THR A 353 14.53 4.97 28.91
CA THR A 353 15.91 4.61 29.21
C THR A 353 16.69 5.67 29.97
N ASP A 354 16.24 6.93 29.95
CA ASP A 354 16.73 8.01 30.80
C ASP A 354 16.13 7.99 32.23
N GLY A 355 15.27 7.00 32.53
CA GLY A 355 14.55 6.87 33.79
C GLY A 355 13.28 7.73 33.89
N SER A 356 12.94 8.52 32.86
CA SER A 356 11.65 9.21 32.81
C SER A 356 10.50 8.22 32.62
N VAL A 357 9.32 8.58 33.09
CA VAL A 357 8.12 7.73 33.02
C VAL A 357 7.03 8.44 32.24
N ILE A 358 6.51 7.80 31.20
CA ILE A 358 5.32 8.25 30.49
C ILE A 358 4.11 7.57 31.14
N ARG A 359 3.34 8.35 31.89
CA ARG A 359 2.19 7.89 32.67
C ARG A 359 0.89 8.36 32.03
N GLN A 360 -0.13 7.51 32.05
CA GLN A 360 -1.49 7.92 31.70
C GLN A 360 -2.09 8.77 32.83
N GLU A 361 -2.59 9.96 32.49
CA GLU A 361 -3.35 10.85 33.39
C GLU A 361 -4.72 11.12 32.77
N GLY A 362 -5.76 10.42 33.24
CA GLY A 362 -7.10 10.47 32.64
C GLY A 362 -7.08 9.97 31.19
N ASN A 363 -7.55 10.80 30.25
CA ASN A 363 -7.50 10.52 28.81
C ASN A 363 -6.27 11.13 28.12
N GLY A 364 -5.24 11.50 28.89
CA GLY A 364 -3.99 12.05 28.41
C GLY A 364 -2.78 11.24 28.88
N PHE A 365 -1.61 11.65 28.41
CA PHE A 365 -0.33 11.12 28.86
C PHE A 365 0.57 12.27 29.27
N ARG A 366 1.36 12.05 30.31
CA ARG A 366 2.35 13.00 30.81
C ARG A 366 3.69 12.32 31.00
N LYS A 367 4.76 12.95 30.52
CA LYS A 367 6.13 12.54 30.79
C LYS A 367 6.59 13.14 32.12
N ILE A 368 6.93 12.27 33.05
CA ILE A 368 7.44 12.60 34.38
C ILE A 368 8.97 12.40 34.35
N PRO A 369 9.77 13.44 34.61
CA PRO A 369 11.23 13.30 34.68
C PRO A 369 11.67 12.33 35.78
N ALA A 370 12.79 11.63 35.58
CA ALA A 370 13.31 10.59 36.49
C ALA A 370 13.40 11.02 37.96
N GLY A 371 13.76 12.29 38.22
CA GLY A 371 13.89 12.83 39.58
C GLY A 371 12.56 13.18 40.29
N MET A 372 11.42 13.05 39.62
CA MET A 372 10.09 13.38 40.16
C MET A 372 9.15 12.17 40.29
N VAL A 373 9.64 10.96 39.97
CA VAL A 373 8.89 9.72 40.15
C VAL A 373 8.95 9.35 41.63
N ARG A 374 7.88 9.63 42.37
CA ARG A 374 7.70 9.19 43.77
C ARG A 374 6.90 7.91 43.85
#